data_AF-A0A5E4II44-F1
#
_entry.id   AF-A0A5E4II44-F1
#
_cell.length_a   1.000
_cell.length_b   1.000
_cell.length_c   1.000
_cell.angle_alpha   90.00
_cell.angle_beta   90.00
_cell.angle_gamma   90.00
#
_symmetry.space_group_name_H-M   'P 1'
#
loop_
_entity.id
_entity.type
_entity.pdbx_description
1 polymer ?
#
loop_
_entity_poly.entity_id
_entity_poly.type
_entity_poly.pdbx_seq_one_letter_code
_entity_poly.pdbx_strand_id
1 'polypeptide(L)'
;MKAIQKKIEENIPNESRQLLKERFDYPIFMYEAEKVGITATGDDDQNELYPNDNMPNSIDKTCLEWYQEFIEKRLDLAPIRVGE
;
A
#
# COMPACT_ATOMS: atom_id res chain seq x y z
N MET A 1 32.00 -4.48 13.27
CA MET A 1 31.34 -3.21 13.62
C MET A 1 30.65 -2.58 12.41
N LYS A 2 31.36 -1.98 11.44
CA LYS A 2 30.72 -1.29 10.28
C LYS A 2 29.78 -2.16 9.42
N ALA A 3 30.13 -3.42 9.15
CA ALA A 3 29.28 -4.31 8.35
C ALA A 3 27.97 -4.71 9.06
N ILE A 4 28.01 -4.80 10.40
CA ILE A 4 26.83 -5.10 11.21
C ILE A 4 25.91 -3.88 11.25
N GLN A 5 26.48 -2.69 11.44
CA GLN A 5 25.76 -1.41 11.38
C GLN A 5 24.99 -1.26 10.06
N LYS A 6 25.68 -1.47 8.93
CA LYS A 6 25.08 -1.38 7.60
C LYS A 6 23.92 -2.37 7.40
N LYS A 7 24.09 -3.61 7.86
CA LYS A 7 23.04 -4.63 7.78
C LYS A 7 21.82 -4.30 8.65
N ILE A 8 22.03 -3.68 9.81
CA ILE A 8 20.94 -3.21 10.67
C ILE A 8 20.19 -2.07 9.96
N GLU A 9 20.91 -1.11 9.39
CA GLU A 9 20.32 0.02 8.64
C GLU A 9 19.48 -0.45 7.43
N GLU A 10 19.93 -1.48 6.73
CA GLU A 10 19.17 -2.11 5.62
C GLU A 10 17.92 -2.86 6.10
N ASN A 11 17.93 -3.38 7.33
CA ASN A 11 16.84 -4.18 7.89
C ASN A 11 15.74 -3.33 8.56
N ILE A 12 16.09 -2.16 9.11
CA ILE A 12 15.14 -1.26 9.80
C ILE A 12 13.90 -0.95 8.95
N PRO A 13 13.99 -0.60 7.66
CA PRO A 13 12.81 -0.35 6.83
C PRO A 13 11.91 -1.57 6.68
N ASN A 14 12.49 -2.76 6.56
CA ASN A 14 11.76 -4.01 6.37
C ASN A 14 11.01 -4.41 7.64
N GLU A 15 11.69 -4.37 8.79
CA GLU A 15 11.09 -4.65 10.10
C GLU A 15 10.01 -3.61 10.46
N SER A 16 10.25 -2.34 10.16
CA SER A 16 9.27 -1.27 10.36
C SER A 16 8.02 -1.49 9.50
N ARG A 17 8.18 -1.83 8.21
CA ARG A 17 7.06 -2.16 7.31
C ARG A 17 6.25 -3.35 7.84
N GLN A 18 6.91 -4.39 8.35
CA GLN A 18 6.22 -5.56 8.91
C GLN A 18 5.41 -5.20 10.16
N LEU A 19 6.02 -4.48 11.11
CA LEU A 19 5.31 -4.04 12.33
C LEU A 19 4.15 -3.10 12.02
N LEU A 20 4.28 -2.25 11.00
CA LEU A 20 3.19 -1.40 10.52
C LEU A 20 2.05 -2.24 9.95
N LYS A 21 2.31 -3.26 9.13
CA LYS A 21 1.27 -4.17 8.62
C LYS A 21 0.53 -4.90 9.74
N GLU A 22 1.21 -5.29 10.82
CA GLU A 22 0.60 -5.98 11.96
C GLU A 22 -0.26 -5.05 12.84
N ARG A 23 0.19 -3.81 13.07
CA ARG A 23 -0.48 -2.85 13.98
C ARG A 23 -1.55 -2.01 13.30
N PHE A 24 -1.36 -1.79 12.01
CA PHE A 24 -2.24 -1.04 11.15
C PHE A 24 -2.68 -2.02 10.07
N ASP A 25 -3.73 -2.79 10.35
CA ASP A 25 -4.46 -3.60 9.35
C ASP A 25 -5.25 -2.66 8.41
N TYR A 26 -4.54 -1.68 7.87
CA TYR A 26 -4.98 -0.84 6.79
C TYR A 26 -4.53 -1.57 5.52
N PRO A 27 -5.47 -2.01 4.68
CA PRO A 27 -5.17 -2.54 3.35
C PRO A 27 -4.47 -1.53 2.42
N ILE A 28 -4.14 -0.33 2.91
CA ILE A 28 -3.60 0.80 2.15
C ILE A 28 -2.11 0.61 1.80
N PHE A 29 -1.43 -0.41 2.34
CA PHE A 29 -0.13 -0.86 1.81
C PHE A 29 -0.27 -1.71 0.55
N MET A 30 -1.19 -1.34 -0.33
CA MET A 30 -1.55 -2.11 -1.49
C MET A 30 -0.36 -2.25 -2.45
N TYR A 31 0.55 -1.26 -2.53
CA TYR A 31 1.68 -1.33 -3.46
C TYR A 31 2.91 -0.47 -3.09
N GLU A 32 3.96 -0.63 -3.91
CA GLU A 32 5.13 0.23 -3.95
C GLU A 32 4.75 1.66 -4.38
N ALA A 33 5.10 2.64 -3.55
CA ALA A 33 4.84 4.07 -3.81
C ALA A 33 5.48 4.54 -5.13
N GLU A 34 6.52 3.87 -5.59
CA GLU A 34 7.20 4.12 -6.87
C GLU A 34 6.31 3.86 -8.10
N LYS A 35 5.18 3.18 -7.92
CA LYS A 35 4.27 2.71 -8.96
C LYS A 35 2.85 3.27 -8.84
N VAL A 36 2.62 4.12 -7.85
CA VAL A 36 1.43 4.98 -7.77
C VAL A 36 1.70 6.16 -8.69
N GLY A 37 0.74 6.57 -9.52
CA GLY A 37 0.81 7.62 -10.57
C GLY A 37 1.22 9.04 -10.14
N ILE A 38 2.00 9.18 -9.07
CA ILE A 38 2.76 10.37 -8.69
C ILE A 38 4.11 10.41 -9.44
N THR A 39 4.18 9.84 -10.65
CA THR A 39 5.31 10.04 -11.53
C THR A 39 5.35 11.52 -11.91
N ALA A 40 6.53 12.12 -12.03
CA ALA A 40 6.66 13.54 -12.37
C ALA A 40 6.02 13.90 -13.74
N THR A 41 5.69 12.90 -14.57
CA THR A 41 5.10 13.03 -15.90
C THR A 41 3.58 12.89 -15.91
N GLY A 42 2.97 12.34 -14.86
CA GLY A 42 1.52 12.09 -14.81
C GLY A 42 1.07 10.98 -15.76
N ASP A 43 2.00 10.14 -16.22
CA ASP A 43 1.68 8.96 -17.01
C ASP A 43 1.13 7.85 -16.10
N ASP A 44 0.13 7.14 -16.60
CA ASP A 44 -0.51 6.00 -15.94
C ASP A 44 0.52 4.88 -15.66
N ASP A 45 0.55 4.38 -14.42
CA ASP A 45 1.37 3.21 -14.05
C ASP A 45 0.47 2.04 -13.58
N GLN A 46 1.06 1.08 -12.88
CA GLN A 46 0.43 -0.19 -12.56
C GLN A 46 -0.55 -0.16 -11.38
N ASN A 47 -0.52 0.90 -10.56
CA ASN A 47 -1.32 0.99 -9.33
C ASN A 47 -2.40 2.06 -9.37
N GLU A 48 -3.00 2.30 -10.53
CA GLU A 48 -4.04 3.31 -10.65
C GLU A 48 -5.35 2.88 -9.97
N LEU A 49 -6.07 3.88 -9.47
CA LEU A 49 -7.40 3.73 -8.85
C LEU A 49 -8.54 3.99 -9.84
N TYR A 50 -8.29 3.73 -11.12
CA TYR A 50 -9.26 3.75 -12.21
C TYR A 50 -8.89 2.65 -13.21
N PRO A 51 -9.84 2.20 -14.07
CA PRO A 51 -9.55 1.17 -15.06
C PRO A 51 -8.45 1.63 -16.03
N ASN A 52 -7.36 0.87 -16.12
CA ASN A 52 -6.27 1.12 -17.06
C ASN A 52 -5.84 -0.20 -17.74
N ASP A 53 -5.14 -0.08 -18.86
CA ASP A 53 -4.62 -1.25 -19.61
C ASP A 53 -3.23 -1.70 -19.12
N ASN A 54 -2.57 -0.90 -18.28
CA ASN A 54 -1.21 -1.13 -17.78
C ASN A 54 -1.25 -1.86 -16.42
N MET A 55 -1.75 -3.09 -16.40
CA MET A 55 -1.82 -3.88 -15.17
C MET A 55 -0.52 -4.66 -14.90
N PRO A 56 -0.07 -4.84 -13.64
CA PRO A 56 1.04 -5.71 -13.32
C PRO A 56 0.75 -7.16 -13.66
N ASN A 57 1.77 -7.88 -14.14
CA ASN A 57 1.64 -9.30 -14.48
C ASN A 57 1.48 -10.15 -13.20
N SER A 58 0.68 -11.22 -13.29
CA SER A 58 0.51 -12.23 -12.21
C SER A 58 -0.08 -11.69 -10.90
N ILE A 59 -1.10 -10.84 -10.99
CA ILE A 59 -1.86 -10.38 -9.81
C ILE A 59 -3.22 -11.09 -9.72
N ASP A 60 -3.64 -11.40 -8.50
CA ASP A 60 -4.98 -11.97 -8.24
C ASP A 60 -6.09 -10.91 -8.29
N LYS A 61 -5.75 -9.66 -7.98
CA LYS A 61 -6.66 -8.49 -7.93
C LYS A 61 -5.88 -7.21 -8.24
N THR A 62 -6.55 -6.30 -8.93
CA THR A 62 -6.09 -4.95 -9.28
C THR A 62 -6.14 -3.99 -8.09
N CYS A 63 -5.40 -2.88 -8.17
CA CYS A 63 -5.41 -1.83 -7.15
C CYS A 63 -6.82 -1.27 -6.92
N LEU A 64 -7.56 -1.08 -8.01
CA LEU A 64 -8.95 -0.63 -7.97
C LEU A 64 -9.86 -1.62 -7.22
N GLU A 65 -9.75 -2.93 -7.49
CA GLU A 65 -10.57 -3.95 -6.82
C GLU A 65 -10.29 -4.03 -5.33
N TRP A 66 -9.02 -3.96 -4.94
CA TRP A 66 -8.64 -3.93 -3.54
C TRP A 66 -9.13 -2.67 -2.82
N TYR A 67 -9.07 -1.52 -3.48
CA TYR A 67 -9.62 -0.29 -2.95
C TYR A 67 -11.14 -0.37 -2.77
N GLN A 68 -11.86 -0.93 -3.74
CA GLN A 68 -13.30 -1.14 -3.64
C GLN A 68 -13.66 -2.07 -2.47
N GLU A 69 -12.97 -3.20 -2.33
CA GLU A 69 -13.17 -4.12 -1.20
C GLU A 69 -12.85 -3.44 0.14
N PHE A 70 -11.81 -2.61 0.20
CA PHE A 70 -11.51 -1.81 1.39
C PHE A 70 -12.66 -0.86 1.72
N ILE A 71 -13.22 -0.15 0.74
CA ILE A 71 -14.34 0.76 0.99
C ILE A 71 -15.56 -0.02 1.48
N GLU A 72 -15.86 -1.18 0.90
CA GLU A 72 -16.95 -2.05 1.33
C GLU A 72 -16.76 -2.53 2.78
N LYS A 73 -15.58 -3.04 3.12
CA LYS A 73 -15.24 -3.45 4.50
C LYS A 73 -15.24 -2.27 5.47
N ARG A 74 -14.68 -1.12 5.09
CA ARG A 74 -14.68 0.06 5.95
C ARG A 74 -16.11 0.57 6.22
N LEU A 75 -17.05 0.32 5.33
CA LEU A 75 -18.47 0.64 5.54
C LEU A 75 -19.16 -0.39 6.46
N ASP A 76 -18.61 -1.59 6.65
CA ASP A 76 -19.07 -2.58 7.63
C ASP A 76 -18.61 -2.25 9.07
N LEU A 77 -17.48 -1.57 9.20
CA LEU A 77 -16.97 -1.07 10.46
C LEU A 77 -17.80 0.15 10.86
N ALA A 78 -18.55 0.02 11.97
CA ALA A 78 -19.38 1.10 12.52
C ALA A 78 -18.64 2.45 12.47
N PRO A 79 -19.32 3.56 12.11
CA PRO A 79 -18.66 4.84 11.94
C PRO A 79 -17.87 5.18 13.19
N ILE A 80 -16.59 5.52 13.01
CA ILE A 80 -15.75 6.06 14.07
C ILE A 80 -16.52 7.28 14.59
N ARG A 81 -17.12 7.15 15.78
CA ARG A 81 -17.70 8.29 16.48
C ARG A 81 -16.54 9.21 16.81
N VAL A 82 -16.29 10.18 15.95
CA VAL A 82 -15.47 11.34 16.30
C VAL A 82 -16.23 12.02 17.42
N GLY A 83 -15.75 11.84 18.65
CA GLY A 83 -16.38 12.41 19.84
C GLY A 83 -16.53 13.92 19.70
N GLU A 84 -17.69 14.41 20.10
CA GLU A 84 -18.00 15.84 20.28
C GLU A 84 -17.07 16.49 21.32
#